data_AF-A0AAJ3NV00-F1
#
_entry.id   AF-A0AAJ3NV00-F1
#
_cell.length_a   1.000
_cell.length_b   1.000
_cell.length_c   1.000
_cell.angle_alpha   90.00
_cell.angle_beta   90.00
_cell.angle_gamma   90.00
#
_symmetry.space_group_name_H-M   'P 1'
#
loop_
_entity.id
_entity.type
_entity.pdbx_description
1 polymer ?
#
loop_
_entity_poly.entity_id
_entity_poly.type
_entity_poly.pdbx_seq_one_letter_code
_entity_poly.pdbx_strand_id
1 'polypeptide(L)' 'MPDEPTESDPGYDSAGVPTFDSVREKIETRYATAQGGGELDAESPEGRSVEKEYEDRQRAAAERLAQIREAMRSDER' A
#
# COMPACT_ATOMS: atom_id res chain seq x y z
N MET A 1 -14.05 30.42 39.78
CA MET A 1 -14.08 30.67 38.33
C MET A 1 -15.14 29.74 37.76
N PRO A 2 -16.18 30.23 37.08
CA PRO A 2 -17.09 29.34 36.35
C PRO A 2 -16.33 28.71 35.17
N ASP A 3 -16.57 27.42 34.93
CA ASP A 3 -15.96 26.64 33.85
C ASP A 3 -16.20 27.32 32.50
N GLU A 4 -15.13 27.59 31.75
CA GLU A 4 -15.21 28.10 30.38
C GLU A 4 -15.93 27.07 29.48
N PRO A 5 -16.85 27.50 28.61
CA PRO A 5 -17.43 26.59 27.62
C PRO A 5 -16.30 26.12 26.72
N THR A 6 -15.99 24.83 26.78
CA THR A 6 -15.04 24.16 25.89
C THR A 6 -15.37 24.53 24.47
N GLU A 7 -14.48 25.27 23.79
CA GLU A 7 -14.57 25.55 22.37
C GLU A 7 -14.86 24.23 21.65
N SER A 8 -16.03 24.14 21.02
CA SER A 8 -16.39 22.98 20.21
C SER A 8 -15.32 22.78 19.15
N ASP A 9 -14.61 21.65 19.19
CA ASP A 9 -13.74 21.22 18.09
C ASP A 9 -14.55 21.33 16.80
N PRO A 10 -14.12 22.11 15.79
CA PRO A 10 -14.89 22.30 14.56
C PRO A 10 -15.23 20.97 13.84
N GLY A 11 -14.54 19.88 14.20
CA GLY A 11 -14.83 18.54 13.71
C GLY A 11 -16.00 17.81 14.39
N TYR A 12 -16.47 18.27 15.55
CA TYR A 12 -17.48 17.60 16.38
C TYR A 12 -18.53 18.57 16.94
N ASP A 13 -19.77 18.14 17.04
CA ASP A 13 -20.83 18.93 17.68
C ASP A 13 -20.71 18.93 19.22
N SER A 14 -21.58 19.67 19.89
CA SER A 14 -21.58 19.78 21.35
C SER A 14 -21.88 18.46 22.08
N ALA A 15 -22.42 17.45 21.39
CA ALA A 15 -22.65 16.11 21.93
C ALA A 15 -21.46 15.17 21.62
N GLY A 16 -20.41 15.65 20.95
CA GLY A 16 -19.24 14.87 20.54
C GLY A 16 -19.48 14.03 19.30
N VAL A 17 -20.53 14.31 18.52
CA VAL A 17 -20.80 13.62 17.25
C VAL A 17 -20.03 14.31 16.12
N PRO A 18 -19.31 13.57 15.25
CA PRO A 18 -18.64 14.17 14.11
C PRO A 18 -19.60 14.96 13.21
N THR A 19 -19.19 16.15 12.79
CA THR A 19 -19.94 16.92 11.80
C THR A 19 -19.87 16.25 10.42
N PHE A 20 -20.84 16.53 9.55
CA PHE A 20 -20.81 16.02 8.18
C PHE A 20 -19.55 16.46 7.43
N ASP A 21 -19.16 17.73 7.60
CA ASP A 21 -17.99 18.29 6.93
C ASP A 21 -16.69 17.59 7.36
N SER A 22 -16.53 17.27 8.66
CA SER A 22 -15.34 16.57 9.15
C SER A 22 -15.24 15.13 8.65
N VAL A 23 -16.38 14.44 8.52
CA VAL A 23 -16.42 13.11 7.91
C VAL A 23 -16.10 13.19 6.42
N ARG A 24 -16.66 14.16 5.69
CA ARG A 24 -16.37 14.37 4.26
C ARG A 24 -14.89 14.63 4.03
N GLU A 25 -14.31 15.60 4.72
CA GLU A 25 -12.88 15.94 4.61
C GLU A 25 -11.98 14.74 4.90
N LYS A 26 -12.32 13.96 5.93
CA LYS A 26 -11.59 12.73 6.29
C LYS A 26 -11.66 11.67 5.20
N ILE A 27 -12.80 11.50 4.54
CA ILE A 27 -12.97 10.56 3.42
C ILE A 27 -12.16 11.03 2.22
N GLU A 28 -12.28 12.31 1.85
CA GLU A 28 -11.57 12.90 0.71
C GLU A 28 -10.05 12.82 0.89
N THR A 29 -9.56 13.14 2.09
CA THR A 29 -8.14 13.02 2.45
C THR A 29 -7.66 11.58 2.29
N ARG A 30 -8.38 10.61 2.87
CA ARG A 30 -8.02 9.18 2.76
C ARG A 30 -8.06 8.68 1.32
N TYR A 31 -9.04 9.13 0.55
CA TYR A 31 -9.16 8.78 -0.86
C TYR A 31 -7.98 9.32 -1.67
N ALA A 32 -7.64 10.60 -1.51
CA ALA A 32 -6.50 11.22 -2.17
C ALA A 32 -5.17 10.54 -1.78
N THR A 33 -4.99 10.22 -0.49
CA THR A 33 -3.82 9.44 -0.03
C THR A 33 -3.79 8.05 -0.64
N ALA A 34 -4.92 7.33 -0.66
CA ALA A 34 -4.97 5.98 -1.23
C ALA A 34 -4.67 5.98 -2.74
N GLN A 35 -5.07 7.03 -3.45
CA GLN A 35 -4.80 7.16 -4.89
C GLN A 35 -3.30 7.27 -5.21
N GLY A 36 -2.50 7.92 -4.35
CA GLY A 36 -1.04 8.04 -4.52
C GLY A 36 -0.20 7.10 -3.65
N GLY A 37 -0.80 6.48 -2.64
CA GLY A 37 -0.09 5.70 -1.62
C GLY A 37 0.55 4.43 -2.17
N GLY A 38 -0.12 3.75 -3.12
CA GLY A 38 0.41 2.52 -3.70
C GLY A 38 1.73 2.70 -4.45
N GLU A 39 1.91 3.84 -5.12
CA GLU A 39 3.16 4.16 -5.82
C GLU A 39 4.28 4.45 -4.82
N LEU A 40 4.01 5.22 -3.77
CA LEU A 40 4.97 5.52 -2.70
C LEU A 40 5.37 4.26 -1.91
N ASP A 41 4.40 3.38 -1.63
CA ASP A 41 4.64 2.11 -0.95
C ASP A 41 5.47 1.17 -1.82
N ALA A 42 5.26 1.15 -3.14
CA ALA A 42 6.07 0.36 -4.08
C ALA A 42 7.51 0.90 -4.19
N GLU A 43 7.69 2.22 -4.17
CA GLU A 43 9.02 2.87 -4.23
C GLU A 43 9.77 2.85 -2.89
N SER A 44 9.09 2.51 -1.79
CA SER A 44 9.70 2.34 -0.47
C SER A 44 10.86 1.33 -0.50
N PRO A 45 11.83 1.41 0.44
CA PRO A 45 12.89 0.40 0.55
C PRO A 45 12.36 -1.03 0.65
N GLU A 46 11.29 -1.22 1.43
CA GLU A 46 10.62 -2.50 1.62
C GLU A 46 9.94 -2.97 0.33
N GLY A 47 9.19 -2.09 -0.34
CA GLY A 47 8.56 -2.38 -1.63
C GLY A 47 9.56 -2.84 -2.68
N ARG A 48 10.68 -2.11 -2.80
CA ARG A 48 11.79 -2.48 -3.70
C ARG A 48 12.45 -3.82 -3.35
N SER A 49 12.55 -4.16 -2.06
CA SER A 49 13.10 -5.47 -1.66
C SER A 49 12.18 -6.63 -2.05
N VAL A 50 10.86 -6.49 -1.86
CA VAL A 50 9.88 -7.51 -2.23
C VAL A 50 9.88 -7.72 -3.75
N GLU A 51 9.92 -6.64 -4.53
CA GLU A 51 9.99 -6.73 -5.98
C GLU A 51 11.27 -7.46 -6.44
N LYS A 52 12.42 -7.11 -5.85
CA LYS A 52 13.68 -7.78 -6.15
C LYS A 52 13.66 -9.27 -5.82
N GLU A 53 13.12 -9.66 -4.67
CA GLU A 53 12.96 -11.07 -4.30
C GLU A 53 12.01 -11.82 -5.25
N TYR A 54 10.98 -11.14 -5.76
CA TYR A 54 10.11 -11.70 -6.79
C TYR A 54 10.87 -11.90 -8.11
N GLU A 55 11.57 -10.88 -8.62
CA GLU A 55 12.38 -10.97 -9.83
C GLU A 55 13.44 -12.08 -9.75
N ASP A 56 14.15 -12.18 -8.62
CA ASP A 56 15.19 -13.19 -8.40
C ASP A 56 14.59 -14.61 -8.45
N ARG A 57 13.39 -14.82 -7.88
CA ARG A 57 12.67 -16.10 -7.97
C ARG A 57 12.23 -16.40 -9.39
N GLN A 58 11.71 -15.40 -10.12
CA GLN A 58 11.29 -15.57 -11.50
C GLN A 58 12.47 -15.93 -12.42
N ARG A 59 13.62 -15.28 -12.22
CA ARG A 59 14.87 -15.60 -12.94
C ARG A 59 15.32 -17.02 -12.64
N ALA A 60 15.38 -17.40 -11.37
CA ALA A 60 15.78 -18.76 -10.98
C ALA A 60 14.84 -19.84 -11.57
N ALA A 61 13.53 -19.59 -11.59
CA ALA A 61 12.55 -20.48 -12.20
C ALA A 61 12.77 -20.59 -13.73
N ALA A 62 13.01 -19.47 -14.41
CA ALA A 62 13.27 -19.44 -15.85
C ALA A 62 14.56 -20.21 -16.22
N GLU A 63 15.63 -20.00 -15.47
CA GLU A 63 16.90 -20.73 -15.63
C GLU A 63 16.71 -22.23 -15.43
N ARG A 64 15.96 -22.63 -14.40
CA ARG A 64 15.68 -24.04 -14.14
C ARG A 64 14.88 -24.68 -15.27
N LEU A 65 13.87 -23.99 -15.79
CA LEU A 65 13.10 -24.46 -16.95
C LEU A 65 13.97 -24.59 -18.21
N ALA A 66 14.90 -23.67 -18.43
CA ALA A 66 15.85 -23.76 -19.54
C ALA A 66 16.74 -25.00 -19.42
N GLN A 67 17.28 -25.27 -18.23
CA GLN A 67 18.08 -26.48 -17.97
C GLN A 67 17.29 -27.77 -18.23
N ILE A 68 16.03 -27.83 -17.78
CA ILE A 68 15.16 -29.00 -18.01
C ILE A 68 14.95 -29.23 -19.50
N ARG A 69 14.62 -28.18 -20.26
CA ARG A 69 14.42 -28.28 -21.71
C ARG A 69 15.67 -28.76 -22.43
N GLU A 70 16.85 -28.29 -22.01
CA GLU A 70 18.11 -28.71 -22.61
C GLU A 70 18.45 -30.17 -22.30
N ALA A 71 18.20 -30.61 -21.05
CA ALA A 71 18.37 -32.01 -20.66
C ALA A 71 17.46 -32.93 -21.48
N MET A 72 16.20 -32.57 -21.70
CA MET A 72 15.25 -33.34 -22.51
C MET A 72 15.71 -33.46 -23.97
N ARG A 73 16.21 -32.38 -24.59
CA ARG A 73 16.73 -32.42 -25.96
C ARG A 73 18.02 -33.23 -26.10
N SER A 74 18.85 -33.24 -25.04
CA SER A 74 20.12 -33.98 -25.04
C SER A 74 19.91 -35.49 -24.93
N ASP A 75 18.84 -35.92 -24.26
CA ASP A 75 18.46 -37.34 -24.11
C ASP A 75 17.86 -37.94 -25.41
N GLU A 76 17.37 -37.09 -26.31
CA GLU A 76 16.83 -37.48 -27.63
C GLU A 76 17.90 -37.66 -28.73
N ARG A 77 19.19 -37.40 -28.45
CA ARG A 77 20.31 -37.64 -29.38
C ARG A 77 21.05 -38.93 -29.08
#